data_AF-A0A1C6KJ06-F1
#
_entry.id   AF-A0A1C6KJ06-F1
#
_cell.length_a   1.000
_cell.length_b   1.000
_cell.length_c   1.000
_cell.angle_alpha   90.00
_cell.angle_beta   90.00
_cell.angle_gamma   90.00
#
_symmetry.space_group_name_H-M   'P 1'
#
loop_
_entity.id
_entity.type
_entity.pdbx_description
1 polymer ?
#
loop_
_entity_poly.entity_id
_entity_poly.type
_entity_poly.pdbx_seq_one_letter_code
_entity_poly.pdbx_strand_id
1 'polypeptide(L)'
;MELYLQFSSMLQEIYGEYTDLVEPYGCDEAWLDVTGSTALKGDEKKIADEIRSRVKKELGITVSIGISWNKIFAKLGSDYKKPDAITQFHKENYQSIVWNLPAANLLYVGRSTRTMLNRYGIKTIGKIATSDPDFLERLFGKMGLVLYSFANGWDDSPVEPEGYAAPIKSIGNSTTTPRDLATNLNP
;
A
#
# COMPACT_ATOMS: atom_id res chain seq x y z
N MET A 1 -7.94 20.30 2.16
CA MET A 1 -8.43 19.05 1.54
C MET A 1 -8.64 19.22 0.05
N GLU A 2 -9.33 20.29 -0.37
CA GLU A 2 -9.58 20.59 -1.80
C GLU A 2 -8.32 20.53 -2.69
N LEU A 3 -7.24 21.22 -2.31
CA LEU A 3 -5.98 21.18 -3.08
C LEU A 3 -5.40 19.76 -3.23
N TYR A 4 -5.46 18.94 -2.18
CA TYR A 4 -4.99 17.55 -2.23
C TYR A 4 -5.84 16.70 -3.19
N LEU A 5 -7.16 16.92 -3.19
CA LEU A 5 -8.08 16.22 -4.12
C LEU A 5 -7.84 16.66 -5.57
N GLN A 6 -7.52 17.92 -5.82
CA GLN A 6 -7.14 18.40 -7.15
C GLN A 6 -5.89 17.68 -7.67
N PHE A 7 -4.81 17.64 -6.88
CA PHE A 7 -3.60 16.90 -7.28
C PHE A 7 -3.85 15.39 -7.42
N SER A 8 -4.71 14.81 -6.60
CA SER A 8 -5.14 13.41 -6.73
C SER A 8 -5.80 13.14 -8.08
N SER A 9 -6.72 14.01 -8.52
CA SER A 9 -7.36 13.93 -9.84
C SER A 9 -6.34 14.03 -10.98
N MET A 10 -5.41 14.98 -10.90
CA MET A 10 -4.37 15.16 -11.92
C MET A 10 -3.40 13.96 -11.99
N LEU A 11 -3.11 13.33 -10.85
CA LEU A 11 -2.34 12.08 -10.83
C LEU A 11 -3.10 10.94 -11.51
N GLN A 12 -4.40 10.80 -11.23
CA GLN A 12 -5.24 9.79 -11.88
C GLN A 12 -5.30 9.98 -13.40
N GLU A 13 -5.41 11.22 -13.89
CA GLU A 13 -5.36 11.52 -15.33
C GLU A 13 -4.04 11.06 -15.96
N ILE A 14 -2.89 11.33 -15.33
CA ILE A 14 -1.59 10.84 -15.80
C ILE A 14 -1.57 9.30 -15.80
N TYR A 15 -2.09 8.66 -14.76
CA TYR A 15 -2.09 7.20 -14.63
C TYR A 15 -2.97 6.51 -15.70
N GLY A 16 -4.16 7.05 -15.98
CA GLY A 16 -5.09 6.54 -16.98
C GLY A 16 -4.53 6.55 -18.40
N GLU A 17 -3.51 7.37 -18.68
CA GLU A 17 -2.80 7.32 -19.95
C GLU A 17 -1.93 6.05 -20.11
N TYR A 18 -1.59 5.34 -19.02
CA TYR A 18 -0.73 4.16 -19.05
C TYR A 18 -1.48 2.83 -18.99
N THR A 19 -2.64 2.80 -18.33
CA THR A 19 -3.46 1.60 -18.20
C THR A 19 -4.90 1.97 -17.84
N ASP A 20 -5.86 1.15 -18.24
CA ASP A 20 -7.25 1.21 -17.83
C ASP A 20 -7.49 0.52 -16.46
N LEU A 21 -6.44 -0.04 -15.85
CA LEU A 21 -6.47 -0.65 -14.52
C LEU A 21 -5.78 0.25 -13.50
N VAL A 22 -6.54 1.21 -12.96
CA VAL A 22 -6.09 2.19 -11.96
C VAL A 22 -7.03 2.16 -10.76
N GLU A 23 -6.52 1.68 -9.61
CA GLU A 23 -7.29 1.57 -8.36
C GLU A 23 -6.74 2.54 -7.30
N PRO A 24 -7.49 3.61 -6.94
CA PRO A 24 -7.06 4.53 -5.89
C PRO A 24 -6.95 3.86 -4.50
N TYR A 25 -5.89 4.17 -3.76
CA TYR A 25 -5.64 3.68 -2.40
C TYR A 25 -5.40 4.84 -1.42
N GLY A 26 -6.36 5.75 -1.33
CA GLY A 26 -6.20 7.02 -0.61
C GLY A 26 -6.07 8.20 -1.57
N CYS A 27 -5.68 9.37 -1.06
CA CYS A 27 -5.58 10.57 -1.89
C CYS A 27 -4.25 10.66 -2.65
N ASP A 28 -3.19 10.03 -2.16
CA ASP A 28 -1.82 10.13 -2.67
C ASP A 28 -1.24 8.80 -3.16
N GLU A 29 -2.02 7.72 -3.15
CA GLU A 29 -1.59 6.38 -3.58
C GLU A 29 -2.61 5.76 -4.56
N ALA A 30 -2.10 5.00 -5.53
CA ALA A 30 -2.90 4.23 -6.48
C ALA A 30 -2.15 2.96 -6.89
N TRP A 31 -2.90 1.90 -7.21
CA TRP A 31 -2.40 0.71 -7.88
C TRP A 31 -2.59 0.84 -9.37
N LEU A 32 -1.58 0.42 -10.14
CA LEU A 32 -1.65 0.36 -11.58
C LEU A 32 -1.25 -1.06 -12.02
N ASP A 33 -2.10 -1.73 -12.79
CA ASP A 33 -1.70 -2.95 -13.50
C ASP A 33 -1.32 -2.59 -14.93
N VAL A 34 -0.02 -2.68 -15.23
CA VAL A 34 0.54 -2.32 -16.54
C VAL A 34 0.84 -3.56 -17.40
N THR A 35 0.45 -4.75 -16.97
CA THR A 35 0.79 -6.02 -17.62
C THR A 35 0.41 -5.99 -19.10
N GLY A 36 -0.82 -5.59 -19.44
CA GLY A 36 -1.30 -5.45 -20.82
C GLY A 36 -0.66 -4.30 -21.60
N SER A 37 -0.20 -3.26 -20.91
CA SER A 37 0.40 -2.07 -21.51
C SER A 37 1.86 -2.27 -21.93
N THR A 38 2.56 -3.25 -21.35
CA THR A 38 3.99 -3.45 -21.58
C THR A 38 4.35 -3.66 -23.05
N ALA A 39 3.47 -4.32 -23.82
CA ALA A 39 3.67 -4.56 -25.25
C ALA A 39 3.70 -3.28 -26.10
N LEU A 40 3.02 -2.21 -25.66
CA LEU A 40 2.88 -0.96 -26.42
C LEU A 40 3.75 0.17 -25.85
N LYS A 41 3.94 0.20 -24.53
CA LYS A 41 4.60 1.30 -23.82
C LYS A 41 6.04 0.96 -23.38
N GLY A 42 6.42 -0.31 -23.47
CA GLY A 42 7.71 -0.84 -23.01
C GLY A 42 7.61 -1.47 -21.63
N ASP A 43 8.74 -1.89 -21.06
CA ASP A 43 8.73 -2.59 -19.77
C ASP A 43 8.19 -1.74 -18.61
N GLU A 44 7.85 -2.41 -17.52
CA GLU A 44 7.29 -1.82 -16.31
C GLU A 44 8.20 -0.75 -15.68
N LYS A 45 9.53 -0.89 -15.86
CA LYS A 45 10.51 0.05 -15.33
C LYS A 45 10.49 1.36 -16.11
N LYS A 46 10.40 1.28 -17.44
CA LYS A 46 10.26 2.43 -18.34
C LYS A 46 8.96 3.17 -18.07
N ILE A 47 7.84 2.45 -17.95
CA ILE A 47 6.54 3.06 -17.62
C ILE A 47 6.63 3.82 -16.29
N ALA A 48 7.21 3.20 -15.25
CA ALA A 48 7.39 3.85 -13.96
C ALA A 48 8.31 5.09 -14.02
N ASP A 49 9.42 5.03 -14.77
CA ASP A 49 10.30 6.20 -14.97
C ASP A 49 9.56 7.35 -15.67
N GLU A 50 8.75 7.03 -16.67
CA GLU A 50 7.98 8.02 -17.42
C GLU A 50 6.93 8.69 -16.53
N ILE A 51 6.14 7.90 -15.78
CA ILE A 51 5.19 8.41 -14.79
C ILE A 51 5.90 9.32 -13.79
N ARG A 52 7.01 8.85 -13.18
CA ARG A 52 7.76 9.64 -12.20
C ARG A 52 8.25 10.96 -12.78
N SER A 53 8.77 10.94 -14.00
CA SER A 53 9.27 12.13 -14.69
C SER A 53 8.15 13.10 -15.05
N ARG A 54 7.02 12.60 -15.57
CA ARG A 54 5.85 13.40 -15.92
C ARG A 54 5.23 14.06 -14.70
N VAL A 55 4.99 13.31 -13.63
CA VAL A 55 4.47 13.88 -12.38
C VAL A 55 5.34 15.02 -11.87
N LYS A 56 6.67 14.85 -11.91
CA LYS A 56 7.62 15.91 -11.53
C LYS A 56 7.57 17.12 -12.45
N LYS A 57 7.46 16.90 -13.77
CA LYS A 57 7.48 17.96 -14.79
C LYS A 57 6.15 18.73 -14.87
N GLU A 58 5.03 18.02 -14.84
CA GLU A 58 3.69 18.55 -15.08
C GLU A 58 3.05 19.06 -13.79
N LEU A 59 3.26 18.37 -12.66
CA LEU A 59 2.61 18.69 -11.39
C LEU A 59 3.56 19.34 -10.37
N GLY A 60 4.88 19.31 -10.62
CA GLY A 60 5.87 19.90 -9.70
C GLY A 60 6.04 19.13 -8.39
N ILE A 61 5.51 17.91 -8.29
CA ILE A 61 5.61 17.03 -7.12
C ILE A 61 6.36 15.74 -7.47
N THR A 62 6.88 15.03 -6.47
CA THR A 62 7.58 13.75 -6.67
C THR A 62 6.75 12.57 -6.22
N VAL A 63 6.83 11.45 -6.94
CA VAL A 63 6.26 10.16 -6.54
C VAL A 63 7.35 9.13 -6.33
N SER A 64 7.09 8.14 -5.48
CA SER A 64 7.91 6.93 -5.37
C SER A 64 7.06 5.75 -5.78
N ILE A 65 7.62 4.89 -6.63
CA ILE A 65 6.88 3.81 -7.29
C ILE A 65 7.50 2.47 -6.90
N GLY A 66 6.67 1.55 -6.44
CA GLY A 66 7.05 0.16 -6.23
C GLY A 66 6.50 -0.71 -7.36
N ILE A 67 7.37 -1.52 -7.94
CA ILE A 67 7.05 -2.43 -9.03
C ILE A 67 7.16 -3.86 -8.49
N SER A 68 6.11 -4.65 -8.64
CA SER A 68 6.14 -6.06 -8.24
C SER A 68 5.02 -6.87 -8.92
N TRP A 69 4.96 -8.17 -8.62
CA TRP A 69 3.98 -9.10 -9.21
C TRP A 69 2.61 -9.09 -8.49
N ASN A 70 2.48 -8.33 -7.39
CA ASN A 70 1.22 -8.13 -6.67
C ASN A 70 1.21 -6.77 -5.94
N LYS A 71 0.03 -6.38 -5.43
CA LYS A 71 -0.17 -5.09 -4.77
C LYS A 71 0.66 -4.96 -3.50
N ILE A 72 0.78 -6.02 -2.71
CA ILE A 72 1.46 -5.98 -1.40
C ILE A 72 2.93 -5.61 -1.52
N PHE A 73 3.64 -6.24 -2.47
CA PHE A 73 5.06 -5.96 -2.67
C PHE A 73 5.28 -4.68 -3.45
N ALA A 74 4.36 -4.30 -4.34
CA ALA A 74 4.35 -2.96 -4.94
C ALA A 74 4.21 -1.87 -3.86
N LYS A 75 3.33 -2.06 -2.86
CA LYS A 75 3.17 -1.14 -1.72
C LYS A 75 4.46 -0.98 -0.95
N LEU A 76 5.06 -2.11 -0.60
CA LEU A 76 6.28 -2.12 0.19
C LEU A 76 7.39 -1.41 -0.58
N GLY A 77 7.47 -1.66 -1.90
CA GLY A 77 8.46 -1.04 -2.79
C GLY A 77 8.31 0.47 -2.90
N SER A 78 7.07 0.99 -2.94
CA SER A 78 6.83 2.42 -3.03
C SER A 78 7.28 3.15 -1.76
N ASP A 79 7.21 2.50 -0.59
CA ASP A 79 7.68 3.02 0.69
C ASP A 79 9.19 2.78 0.96
N TYR A 80 9.83 1.85 0.23
CA TYR A 80 11.16 1.35 0.58
C TYR A 80 12.30 2.37 0.46
N LYS A 81 12.28 3.21 -0.58
CA LYS A 81 13.36 4.17 -0.91
C LYS A 81 12.88 5.61 -1.09
N LYS A 82 11.78 6.00 -0.45
CA LYS A 82 11.24 7.37 -0.54
C LYS A 82 12.30 8.44 -0.16
N PRO A 83 12.29 9.63 -0.78
CA PRO A 83 11.42 10.12 -1.86
C PRO A 83 11.99 9.92 -3.29
N ASP A 84 11.18 10.21 -4.33
CA ASP A 84 11.56 10.25 -5.76
C ASP A 84 12.32 9.00 -6.26
N ALA A 85 11.85 7.81 -5.88
CA ALA A 85 12.54 6.55 -6.15
C ALA A 85 11.66 5.50 -6.83
N ILE A 86 12.31 4.57 -7.52
CA ILE A 86 11.68 3.35 -8.03
C ILE A 86 12.34 2.15 -7.38
N THR A 87 11.52 1.27 -6.81
CA THR A 87 11.95 0.00 -6.23
C THR A 87 11.27 -1.14 -6.95
N GLN A 88 12.00 -2.21 -7.25
CA GLN A 88 11.45 -3.40 -7.87
C GLN A 88 11.71 -4.64 -7.01
N PHE A 89 10.67 -5.44 -6.79
CA PHE A 89 10.77 -6.75 -6.15
C PHE A 89 10.27 -7.83 -7.11
N HIS A 90 11.04 -8.91 -7.20
CA HIS A 90 10.77 -10.07 -8.06
C HIS A 90 10.58 -11.33 -7.21
N LYS A 91 9.85 -12.32 -7.74
CA LYS A 91 9.57 -13.58 -7.02
C LYS A 91 10.84 -14.32 -6.62
N GLU A 92 11.90 -14.13 -7.39
CA GLU A 92 13.20 -14.78 -7.21
C GLU A 92 14.05 -14.09 -6.13
N ASN A 93 13.81 -12.81 -5.83
CA ASN A 93 14.68 -12.03 -4.94
C ASN A 93 14.02 -11.59 -3.63
N TYR A 94 12.68 -11.60 -3.53
CA TYR A 94 12.00 -10.98 -2.41
C TYR A 94 12.35 -11.62 -1.07
N GLN A 95 12.56 -12.94 -1.01
CA GLN A 95 12.94 -13.59 0.25
C GLN A 95 14.30 -13.08 0.75
N SER A 96 15.26 -12.85 -0.14
CA SER A 96 16.58 -12.33 0.25
C SER A 96 16.56 -10.89 0.73
N ILE A 97 15.56 -10.10 0.31
CA ILE A 97 15.48 -8.66 0.61
C ILE A 97 14.39 -8.39 1.65
N VAL A 98 13.15 -8.72 1.33
CA VAL A 98 11.95 -8.38 2.09
C VAL A 98 11.86 -9.13 3.41
N TRP A 99 12.28 -10.41 3.48
CA TRP A 99 12.21 -11.15 4.74
C TRP A 99 13.12 -10.59 5.84
N ASN A 100 14.17 -9.85 5.46
CA ASN A 100 15.07 -9.19 6.38
C ASN A 100 14.52 -7.85 6.92
N LEU A 101 13.43 -7.34 6.33
CA LEU A 101 12.82 -6.09 6.76
C LEU A 101 12.00 -6.28 8.04
N PRO A 102 11.85 -5.23 8.86
CA PRO A 102 10.98 -5.26 10.02
C PRO A 102 9.56 -5.69 9.65
N ALA A 103 8.91 -6.45 10.53
CA ALA A 103 7.51 -6.88 10.35
C ALA A 103 6.55 -5.70 10.08
N ALA A 104 6.86 -4.53 10.65
CA ALA A 104 6.10 -3.30 10.49
C ALA A 104 6.06 -2.74 9.05
N ASN A 105 6.95 -3.21 8.18
CA ASN A 105 6.97 -2.81 6.77
C ASN A 105 5.97 -3.58 5.91
N LEU A 106 5.39 -4.68 6.43
CA LEU A 106 4.36 -5.43 5.72
C LEU A 106 3.02 -4.69 5.84
N LEU A 107 2.26 -4.64 4.74
CA LEU A 107 0.92 -4.06 4.73
C LEU A 107 0.03 -4.72 5.80
N TYR A 108 -0.80 -3.92 6.46
CA TYR A 108 -1.64 -4.29 7.62
C TYR A 108 -0.90 -4.58 8.95
N VAL A 109 0.42 -4.45 9.01
CA VAL A 109 1.15 -4.49 10.29
C VAL A 109 1.22 -3.10 10.93
N GLY A 110 0.09 -2.67 11.49
CA GLY A 110 -0.01 -1.43 12.27
C GLY A 110 0.65 -1.51 13.66
N ARG A 111 0.56 -0.42 14.44
CA ARG A 111 1.19 -0.30 15.77
C ARG A 111 0.79 -1.43 16.73
N SER A 112 -0.49 -1.78 16.80
CA SER A 112 -1.01 -2.85 17.66
C SER A 112 -0.49 -4.22 17.24
N THR A 113 -0.62 -4.56 15.94
CA THR A 113 -0.13 -5.81 15.36
C THR A 113 1.37 -5.98 15.61
N ARG A 114 2.17 -4.95 15.31
CA ARG A 114 3.62 -4.94 15.57
C ARG A 114 3.94 -5.17 17.04
N THR A 115 3.22 -4.51 17.95
CA THR A 115 3.42 -4.67 19.39
C THR A 115 3.15 -6.11 19.81
N MET A 116 2.12 -6.73 19.25
CA MET A 116 1.77 -8.11 19.54
C MET A 116 2.80 -9.09 18.98
N LEU A 117 3.20 -8.96 17.71
CA LEU A 117 4.25 -9.78 17.09
C LEU A 117 5.57 -9.71 17.87
N ASN A 118 5.97 -8.52 18.33
CA ASN A 118 7.17 -8.32 19.13
C ASN A 118 7.16 -9.09 20.46
N ARG A 119 5.99 -9.27 21.10
CA ARG A 119 5.87 -10.05 22.35
C ARG A 119 6.25 -11.53 22.16
N TYR A 120 6.14 -12.04 20.93
CA TYR A 120 6.50 -13.41 20.56
C TYR A 120 7.83 -13.49 19.78
N GLY A 121 8.61 -12.40 19.76
CA GLY A 121 9.89 -12.36 19.05
C GLY A 121 9.79 -12.33 17.52
N ILE A 122 8.59 -12.15 16.96
CA ILE A 122 8.37 -12.05 15.51
C ILE A 122 8.67 -10.61 15.09
N LYS A 123 9.93 -10.33 14.73
CA LYS A 123 10.41 -8.97 14.46
C LYS A 123 10.55 -8.63 12.97
N THR A 124 10.64 -9.63 12.10
CA THR A 124 10.86 -9.44 10.66
C THR A 124 9.75 -10.06 9.84
N ILE A 125 9.61 -9.64 8.58
CA ILE A 125 8.64 -10.23 7.64
C ILE A 125 8.94 -11.72 7.45
N GLY A 126 10.20 -12.12 7.36
CA GLY A 126 10.58 -13.53 7.27
C GLY A 126 10.12 -14.34 8.47
N LYS A 127 10.13 -13.75 9.68
CA LYS A 127 9.60 -14.44 10.86
C LYS A 127 8.08 -14.61 10.82
N ILE A 128 7.34 -13.69 10.21
CA ILE A 128 5.90 -13.92 9.93
C ILE A 128 5.77 -15.08 8.93
N ALA A 129 6.52 -15.04 7.83
CA ALA A 129 6.45 -16.04 6.76
C ALA A 129 6.75 -17.47 7.22
N THR A 130 7.68 -17.64 8.18
CA THR A 130 8.07 -18.95 8.72
C THR A 130 7.32 -19.35 10.00
N SER A 131 6.37 -18.53 10.46
CA SER A 131 5.57 -18.87 11.65
C SER A 131 4.51 -19.93 11.32
N ASP A 132 4.07 -20.68 12.33
CA ASP A 132 2.90 -21.54 12.22
C ASP A 132 1.66 -20.69 11.87
N PRO A 133 0.97 -20.94 10.74
CA PRO A 133 -0.23 -20.19 10.36
C PRO A 133 -1.36 -20.33 11.39
N ASP A 134 -1.52 -21.50 12.03
CA ASP A 134 -2.55 -21.69 13.06
C ASP A 134 -2.25 -20.83 14.29
N PHE A 135 -0.97 -20.63 14.61
CA PHE A 135 -0.55 -19.72 15.67
C PHE A 135 -0.88 -18.26 15.33
N LEU A 136 -0.60 -17.82 14.10
CA LEU A 136 -0.94 -16.48 13.65
C LEU A 136 -2.46 -16.27 13.63
N GLU A 137 -3.24 -17.27 13.22
CA GLU A 137 -4.70 -17.22 13.25
C GLU A 137 -5.24 -17.13 14.69
N ARG A 138 -4.72 -17.93 15.62
CA ARG A 138 -5.10 -17.81 17.05
C ARG A 138 -4.82 -16.40 17.60
N LEU A 139 -3.79 -15.73 17.08
CA LEU A 139 -3.36 -14.44 17.57
C LEU A 139 -4.11 -13.24 16.97
N PHE A 140 -4.47 -13.32 15.69
CA PHE A 140 -5.05 -12.20 14.93
C PHE A 140 -6.36 -12.55 14.20
N GLY A 141 -6.91 -13.74 14.41
CA GLY A 141 -7.99 -14.29 13.61
C GLY A 141 -7.60 -14.42 12.14
N LYS A 142 -8.56 -14.21 11.24
CA LYS A 142 -8.35 -14.25 9.77
C LYS A 142 -7.21 -13.35 9.30
N MET A 143 -6.95 -12.24 9.99
CA MET A 143 -5.84 -11.35 9.65
C MET A 143 -4.49 -12.04 9.84
N GLY A 144 -4.36 -13.00 10.75
CA GLY A 144 -3.14 -13.79 10.91
C GLY A 144 -2.79 -14.59 9.67
N LEU A 145 -3.80 -15.20 9.05
CA LEU A 145 -3.66 -15.92 7.77
C LEU A 145 -3.33 -14.96 6.62
N VAL A 146 -3.95 -13.78 6.58
CA VAL A 146 -3.62 -12.74 5.59
C VAL A 146 -2.15 -12.30 5.71
N LEU A 147 -1.68 -12.02 6.92
CA LEU A 147 -0.28 -11.64 7.16
C LEU A 147 0.69 -12.74 6.77
N TYR A 148 0.34 -14.01 7.04
CA TYR A 148 1.11 -15.17 6.62
C TYR A 148 1.23 -15.24 5.09
N SER A 149 0.10 -15.13 4.37
CA SER A 149 0.06 -15.13 2.91
C SER A 149 0.88 -13.98 2.32
N PHE A 150 0.69 -12.77 2.84
CA PHE A 150 1.41 -11.58 2.39
C PHE A 150 2.91 -11.69 2.62
N ALA A 151 3.35 -12.18 3.78
CA ALA A 151 4.77 -12.39 4.06
C ALA A 151 5.42 -13.43 3.13
N ASN A 152 4.62 -14.37 2.61
CA ASN A 152 5.05 -15.39 1.65
C ASN A 152 4.90 -14.99 0.18
N GLY A 153 4.46 -13.77 -0.14
CA GLY A 153 4.34 -13.32 -1.53
C GLY A 153 3.01 -13.66 -2.20
N TRP A 154 2.01 -14.09 -1.43
CA TRP A 154 0.70 -14.51 -1.94
C TRP A 154 -0.33 -13.40 -1.77
N ASP A 155 -0.77 -12.89 -2.90
CA ASP A 155 -1.90 -11.98 -3.07
C ASP A 155 -2.30 -12.06 -4.54
N ASP A 156 -3.54 -12.45 -4.80
CA ASP A 156 -4.15 -12.58 -6.12
C ASP A 156 -5.24 -11.54 -6.36
N SER A 157 -5.37 -10.54 -5.47
CA SER A 157 -6.34 -9.47 -5.64
C SER A 157 -6.00 -8.63 -6.89
N PRO A 158 -6.94 -8.48 -7.85
CA PRO A 158 -6.68 -7.72 -9.05
C PRO A 158 -6.61 -6.22 -8.74
N VAL A 159 -6.01 -5.45 -9.65
CA VAL A 159 -6.20 -4.00 -9.68
C VAL A 159 -7.56 -3.72 -10.32
N GLU A 160 -8.41 -2.97 -9.63
CA GLU A 160 -9.72 -2.63 -10.16
C GLU A 160 -9.63 -1.64 -11.35
N PRO A 161 -10.59 -1.67 -12.28
CA PRO A 161 -10.60 -0.74 -13.42
C PRO A 161 -10.70 0.72 -13.00
N GLU A 162 -10.19 1.59 -13.87
CA GLU A 162 -10.33 3.04 -13.74
C GLU A 162 -11.82 3.44 -13.59
N GLY A 163 -12.10 4.34 -12.64
CA GLY A 163 -13.47 4.73 -12.30
C GLY A 163 -14.17 3.79 -11.31
N TYR A 164 -13.53 2.70 -10.88
CA TYR A 164 -14.01 1.92 -9.75
C TYR A 164 -13.99 2.76 -8.48
N ALA A 165 -15.18 3.08 -7.98
CA ALA A 165 -15.37 3.63 -6.64
C ALA A 165 -16.05 2.57 -5.78
N ALA A 166 -15.32 2.03 -4.80
CA ALA A 166 -15.95 1.20 -3.79
C ALA A 166 -17.14 1.98 -3.18
N PRO A 167 -18.33 1.37 -3.08
CA PRO A 167 -19.51 2.08 -2.60
C PRO A 167 -19.22 2.66 -1.22
N ILE A 168 -19.50 3.95 -1.03
CA ILE A 168 -19.32 4.61 0.26
C ILE A 168 -20.21 3.90 1.28
N LYS A 169 -19.59 3.14 2.18
CA LYS A 169 -20.31 2.32 3.18
C LYS A 169 -20.70 3.12 4.41
N SER A 170 -20.05 4.26 4.66
CA SER A 170 -20.29 5.12 5.82
C SER A 170 -19.75 6.53 5.60
N ILE A 171 -20.42 7.54 6.16
CA ILE A 171 -19.91 8.90 6.28
C ILE A 171 -19.82 9.22 7.78
N GLY A 172 -18.65 9.61 8.25
CA GLY A 172 -18.41 9.97 9.65
C GLY A 172 -17.96 11.42 9.76
N ASN A 173 -18.53 12.16 10.72
CA ASN A 173 -18.04 13.47 11.13
C ASN A 173 -17.84 13.45 12.65
N SER A 174 -16.60 13.65 13.09
CA SER A 174 -16.24 13.63 14.50
C SER A 174 -15.34 14.83 14.80
N THR A 175 -15.62 15.53 15.89
CA THR A 175 -14.79 16.63 16.38
C THR A 175 -14.23 16.27 17.74
N THR A 176 -12.91 16.32 17.88
CA THR A 176 -12.27 16.24 19.20
C THR A 176 -12.29 17.63 19.82
N THR A 177 -12.91 17.78 20.98
CA THR A 177 -12.95 19.06 21.70
C THR A 177 -11.59 19.35 22.36
N PRO A 178 -11.19 20.62 22.51
CA PRO A 178 -9.89 20.98 23.10
C PRO A 178 -9.77 20.63 24.59
N ARG A 179 -10.87 20.24 25.23
CA ARG A 179 -10.97 19.74 26.59
C ARG A 179 -12.15 18.80 26.69
N ASP A 180 -12.16 17.96 27.72
CA ASP A 180 -13.29 17.10 28.04
C ASP A 180 -14.55 17.94 28.28
N LEU A 181 -15.68 17.46 27.76
CA LEU A 181 -16.97 18.07 28.00
C LEU A 181 -17.51 17.60 29.35
N ALA A 182 -17.78 18.54 30.26
CA ALA A 182 -18.50 18.27 31.50
C ALA A 182 -20.00 18.50 31.28
N THR A 183 -20.83 17.62 31.82
CA THR A 183 -22.28 17.82 31.84
C THR A 183 -22.63 18.71 33.04
N ASN A 184 -23.43 19.77 32.85
CA ASN A 184 -23.93 20.63 33.95
C ASN A 184 -25.02 19.95 34.80
N LEU A 185 -25.11 18.62 34.80
CA LEU A 185 -26.03 17.89 35.66
C LEU A 185 -25.42 17.81 37.06
N ASN A 186 -25.72 18.81 37.89
CA ASN A 186 -25.46 18.75 39.32
C ASN A 186 -26.30 17.61 39.96
N PRO A 187 -25.76 16.88 40.95
CA PRO A 187 -26.48 15.87 41.71
C PRO A 187 -27.63 16.45 42.55
#